data_AF-A0A349QWR9-F1
#
_entry.id   AF-A0A349QWR9-F1
#
_cell.length_a   1.000
_cell.length_b   1.000
_cell.length_c   1.000
_cell.angle_alpha   90.00
_cell.angle_beta   90.00
_cell.angle_gamma   90.00
#
_symmetry.space_group_name_H-M   'P 1'
#
loop_
_entity.id
_entity.type
_entity.pdbx_description
1 polymer ?
#
loop_
_entity_poly.entity_id
_entity_poly.type
_entity_poly.pdbx_seq_one_letter_code
_entity_poly.pdbx_strand_id
1 'polypeptide(L)'
;MLTELLITNTDRRFSFRPFFIALLVLANSFNLSGQTTKPLKSGFESRLINIEAPSNEPFRYTTTLTNGSAQLVNYNLNAQLPDGWQISYRVEGSQVTSLQMQPNKAQEISIEISCPITAKPDKYKIPVRAISPT
;
A
#
# COMPACT_ATOMS: atom_id res chain seq x y z
N MET A 1 -28.59 37.79 62.18
CA MET A 1 -29.39 36.72 62.81
C MET A 1 -30.83 36.95 62.40
N LEU A 2 -31.61 36.06 61.81
CA LEU A 2 -31.48 34.65 61.40
C LEU A 2 -32.53 34.48 60.28
N THR A 3 -32.14 33.83 59.19
CA THR A 3 -32.97 33.54 58.01
C THR A 3 -33.73 32.25 58.27
N GLU A 4 -35.07 32.27 58.27
CA GLU A 4 -35.87 31.05 58.14
C GLU A 4 -36.83 31.20 56.96
N LEU A 5 -36.46 30.59 55.84
CA LEU A 5 -37.31 30.40 54.67
C LEU A 5 -37.99 29.04 54.81
N LEU A 6 -39.32 29.08 54.88
CA LEU A 6 -40.22 27.93 54.94
C LEU A 6 -39.95 26.94 53.81
N ILE A 7 -39.70 25.70 54.19
CA ILE A 7 -39.79 24.54 53.31
C ILE A 7 -41.28 24.20 53.16
N THR A 8 -41.83 24.23 51.93
CA THR A 8 -43.06 23.51 51.64
C THR A 8 -42.96 22.75 50.32
N ASN A 9 -43.51 21.54 50.35
CA ASN A 9 -43.30 20.42 49.44
C ASN A 9 -43.57 20.75 47.97
N THR A 10 -42.67 20.30 47.09
CA THR A 10 -42.92 20.22 45.64
C THR A 10 -43.69 18.93 45.34
N ASP A 11 -44.90 19.11 44.81
CA ASP A 11 -45.80 18.04 44.37
C ASP A 11 -45.15 17.10 43.35
N ARG A 12 -45.05 15.83 43.75
CA ARG A 12 -44.53 14.74 42.92
C ARG A 12 -45.62 14.26 41.95
N ARG A 13 -45.89 15.01 40.89
CA ARG A 13 -46.67 14.52 39.73
C ARG A 13 -45.75 13.70 38.83
N PHE A 14 -45.59 12.42 39.17
CA PHE A 14 -44.82 11.45 38.41
C PHE A 14 -45.53 11.15 37.07
N SER A 15 -45.27 12.00 36.07
CA SER A 15 -45.73 11.78 34.70
C SER A 15 -44.95 10.63 34.07
N PHE A 16 -45.69 9.60 33.67
CA PHE A 16 -45.25 8.31 33.18
C PHE A 16 -44.66 8.38 31.76
N ARG A 17 -43.57 9.14 31.52
CA ARG A 17 -42.86 9.15 30.22
C ARG A 17 -41.35 9.42 30.33
N PRO A 18 -40.53 8.42 30.70
CA PRO A 18 -39.14 8.45 30.23
C PRO A 18 -38.59 7.09 29.79
N PHE A 19 -39.42 6.13 29.36
CA PHE A 19 -38.90 4.81 28.90
C PHE A 19 -38.97 4.57 27.39
N PHE A 20 -39.68 5.40 26.62
CA PHE A 20 -39.77 5.24 25.16
C PHE A 20 -38.69 5.98 24.35
N ILE A 21 -37.96 6.93 24.96
CA ILE A 21 -36.92 7.69 24.24
C ILE A 21 -35.56 6.98 24.30
N ALA A 22 -35.30 6.15 25.32
CA ALA A 22 -34.04 5.42 25.45
C ALA A 22 -33.86 4.31 24.39
N LEU A 23 -34.95 3.78 23.81
CA LEU A 23 -34.87 2.71 22.81
C LEU A 23 -34.66 3.23 21.37
N LEU A 24 -34.97 4.49 21.09
CA LEU A 24 -34.86 5.05 19.73
C LEU A 24 -33.46 5.60 19.40
N VAL A 25 -32.59 5.80 20.40
CA VAL A 25 -31.21 6.26 20.19
C VAL A 25 -30.25 5.09 19.89
N LEU A 26 -30.60 3.85 20.25
CA LEU A 26 -29.72 2.69 20.06
C LEU A 26 -29.66 2.15 18.63
N ALA A 27 -30.57 2.54 17.74
CA ALA A 27 -30.66 1.98 16.39
C ALA A 27 -29.78 2.70 15.34
N ASN A 28 -29.21 3.87 15.65
CA ASN A 28 -28.51 4.70 14.65
C ASN A 28 -26.99 4.48 14.56
N SER A 29 -26.43 3.55 15.34
CA SER A 29 -24.97 3.31 15.36
C SER A 29 -24.48 2.12 14.53
N PHE A 30 -25.33 1.53 13.68
CA PHE A 30 -24.93 0.43 12.80
C PHE A 30 -24.61 0.91 11.38
N ASN A 31 -23.61 1.79 11.25
CA ASN A 31 -22.91 1.96 9.98
C ASN A 31 -21.44 1.59 10.18
N LEU A 32 -21.20 0.33 10.54
CA LEU A 32 -19.89 -0.27 10.36
C LEU A 32 -19.79 -0.61 8.87
N SER A 33 -19.26 0.32 8.08
CA SER A 33 -18.87 0.05 6.69
C SER A 33 -17.77 -1.01 6.70
N GLY A 34 -18.15 -2.28 6.66
CA GLY A 34 -17.29 -3.36 6.21
C GLY A 34 -17.01 -3.13 4.73
N GLN A 35 -16.04 -2.28 4.40
CA GLN A 35 -15.47 -2.33 3.07
C GLN A 35 -14.86 -3.71 2.91
N THR A 36 -15.54 -4.60 2.20
CA THR A 36 -14.94 -5.79 1.62
C THR A 36 -13.99 -5.32 0.52
N THR A 37 -12.85 -4.74 0.90
CA THR A 37 -11.75 -4.52 -0.02
C THR A 37 -11.32 -5.91 -0.45
N LYS A 38 -11.55 -6.23 -1.73
CA LYS A 38 -10.96 -7.43 -2.34
C LYS A 38 -9.47 -7.41 -1.95
N PRO A 39 -8.93 -8.48 -1.34
CA PRO A 39 -7.55 -8.47 -0.89
C PRO A 39 -6.67 -8.14 -2.10
N LEU A 40 -5.96 -7.03 -2.01
CA LEU A 40 -5.05 -6.62 -3.06
C LEU A 40 -3.99 -7.72 -3.15
N LYS A 41 -3.69 -8.19 -4.36
CA LYS A 41 -2.62 -9.16 -4.53
C LYS A 41 -1.31 -8.40 -4.68
N SER A 42 -0.26 -8.86 -4.00
CA SER A 42 1.08 -8.36 -4.30
C SER A 42 1.45 -8.74 -5.74
N GLY A 43 2.06 -7.83 -6.46
CA GLY A 43 2.36 -7.99 -7.87
C GLY A 43 3.56 -7.15 -8.28
N PHE A 44 4.26 -7.57 -9.32
CA PHE A 44 5.41 -6.89 -9.87
C PHE A 44 5.31 -6.92 -11.40
N GLU A 45 4.87 -5.82 -11.98
CA GLU A 45 4.44 -5.77 -13.37
C GLU A 45 5.19 -4.68 -14.15
N SER A 46 5.41 -4.90 -15.45
CA SER A 46 5.91 -3.87 -16.36
C SER A 46 4.80 -3.38 -17.28
N ARG A 47 4.83 -2.09 -17.61
CA ARG A 47 3.88 -1.47 -18.57
C ARG A 47 4.34 -1.61 -20.03
N LEU A 48 5.58 -2.03 -20.28
CA LEU A 48 6.17 -2.04 -21.61
C LEU A 48 6.21 -3.45 -22.21
N ILE A 49 5.98 -3.50 -23.51
CA ILE A 49 6.07 -4.71 -24.34
C ILE A 49 7.12 -4.40 -25.41
N ASN A 50 8.20 -5.18 -25.44
CA ASN A 50 9.26 -5.16 -26.47
C ASN A 50 10.15 -3.89 -26.50
N ILE A 51 11.12 -3.82 -25.58
CA ILE A 51 12.11 -2.73 -25.52
C ILE A 51 13.34 -3.08 -26.34
N GLU A 52 13.75 -2.16 -27.20
CA GLU A 52 14.94 -2.26 -28.04
C GLU A 52 15.87 -1.08 -27.73
N ALA A 53 17.14 -1.37 -27.49
CA ALA A 53 18.19 -0.38 -27.33
C ALA A 53 19.45 -0.90 -28.05
N PRO A 54 20.25 -0.01 -28.66
CA PRO A 54 21.57 -0.35 -29.14
C PRO A 54 22.44 -0.95 -28.03
N SER A 55 23.37 -1.86 -28.36
CA SER A 55 24.23 -2.53 -27.37
C SER A 55 25.20 -1.60 -26.62
N ASN A 56 25.35 -0.35 -27.06
CA ASN A 56 26.14 0.68 -26.38
C ASN A 56 25.29 1.59 -25.47
N GLU A 57 23.97 1.37 -25.38
CA GLU A 57 23.07 2.15 -24.54
C GLU A 57 22.39 1.27 -23.49
N PRO A 58 22.12 1.81 -22.29
CA PRO A 58 21.40 1.06 -21.29
C PRO A 58 19.92 0.92 -21.66
N PHE A 59 19.38 -0.29 -21.47
CA PHE A 59 17.95 -0.57 -21.56
C PHE A 59 17.25 0.02 -20.34
N ARG A 60 16.34 0.97 -20.56
CA ARG A 60 15.60 1.68 -19.49
C ARG A 60 14.13 1.34 -19.57
N TYR A 61 13.55 0.97 -18.44
CA TYR A 61 12.13 0.68 -18.35
C TYR A 61 11.60 0.83 -16.94
N THR A 62 10.27 0.84 -16.84
CA THR A 62 9.61 1.05 -15.56
C THR A 62 8.71 -0.12 -15.20
N THR A 63 8.70 -0.43 -13.92
CA THR A 63 7.87 -1.47 -13.31
C THR A 63 7.07 -0.90 -12.16
N THR A 64 5.96 -1.56 -11.83
CA THR A 64 5.12 -1.22 -10.68
C THR A 64 5.14 -2.40 -9.71
N LEU A 65 5.67 -2.17 -8.51
CA LEU A 65 5.59 -3.09 -7.39
C LEU A 65 4.38 -2.73 -6.54
N THR A 66 3.50 -3.69 -6.29
CA THR A 66 2.34 -3.52 -5.41
C THR A 66 2.48 -4.43 -4.20
N ASN A 67 2.36 -3.86 -3.00
CA ASN A 67 2.22 -4.61 -1.76
C ASN A 67 0.72 -4.82 -1.48
N GLY A 68 0.23 -6.02 -1.73
CA GLY A 68 -1.14 -6.41 -1.46
C GLY A 68 -1.38 -6.91 -0.03
N SER A 69 -0.34 -7.01 0.79
CA SER A 69 -0.51 -7.43 2.19
C SER A 69 -1.13 -6.31 3.03
N ALA A 70 -1.69 -6.69 4.17
CA ALA A 70 -2.18 -5.75 5.19
C ALA A 70 -1.04 -5.20 6.06
N GLN A 71 0.22 -5.57 5.79
CA GLN A 71 1.38 -5.23 6.59
C GLN A 71 2.44 -4.50 5.77
N LEU A 72 3.35 -3.88 6.48
CA LEU A 72 4.53 -3.28 5.88
C LEU A 72 5.53 -4.39 5.54
N VAL A 73 6.02 -4.39 4.30
CA VAL A 73 6.87 -5.47 3.76
C VAL A 73 8.14 -4.89 3.15
N ASN A 74 9.28 -5.51 3.42
CA ASN A 74 10.53 -5.19 2.75
C ASN A 74 10.72 -6.10 1.53
N TYR A 75 10.87 -5.51 0.35
CA TYR A 75 11.12 -6.21 -0.90
C TYR A 75 12.57 -6.03 -1.34
N ASN A 76 13.26 -7.13 -1.57
CA ASN A 76 14.56 -7.15 -2.22
C ASN A 76 14.37 -7.28 -3.74
N LEU A 77 15.10 -6.46 -4.51
CA LEU A 77 15.04 -6.47 -5.97
C LEU A 77 16.19 -7.32 -6.51
N ASN A 78 15.84 -8.30 -7.35
CA ASN A 78 16.79 -9.25 -7.91
C ASN A 78 16.54 -9.48 -9.40
N ALA A 79 17.60 -9.74 -10.16
CA ALA A 79 17.51 -10.20 -11.54
C ALA A 79 18.56 -11.27 -11.82
N GLN A 80 18.23 -12.18 -12.74
CA GLN A 80 19.20 -13.14 -13.28
C GLN A 80 19.75 -12.58 -14.58
N LEU A 81 20.99 -12.09 -14.52
CA LEU A 81 21.65 -11.42 -15.63
C LEU A 81 22.67 -12.36 -16.30
N PRO A 82 22.91 -12.21 -17.61
CA PRO A 82 24.05 -12.82 -18.26
C PRO A 82 25.38 -12.26 -17.74
N ASP A 83 26.48 -12.97 -18.01
CA ASP A 83 27.81 -12.56 -17.55
C ASP A 83 28.21 -11.17 -18.08
N GLY A 84 28.70 -10.33 -17.16
CA GLY A 84 29.16 -8.97 -17.47
C GLY A 84 28.05 -7.93 -17.64
N TRP A 85 26.77 -8.33 -17.59
CA TRP A 85 25.66 -7.39 -17.58
C TRP A 85 25.48 -6.79 -16.19
N GLN A 86 24.97 -5.57 -16.13
CA GLN A 86 24.69 -4.88 -14.88
C GLN A 86 23.25 -4.39 -14.85
N ILE A 87 22.66 -4.35 -13.66
CA ILE A 87 21.33 -3.80 -13.41
C ILE A 87 21.38 -2.77 -12.30
N SER A 88 20.59 -1.73 -12.43
CA SER A 88 20.32 -0.79 -11.34
C SER A 88 18.82 -0.53 -11.25
N TYR A 89 18.34 -0.39 -10.01
CA TYR A 89 16.97 -0.04 -9.71
C TYR A 89 16.96 1.35 -9.08
N ARG A 90 16.02 2.19 -9.51
CA ARG A 90 15.84 3.53 -8.96
C ARG A 90 14.39 3.75 -8.55
N VAL A 91 14.23 4.35 -7.38
CA VAL A 91 12.95 4.75 -6.80
C VAL A 91 13.11 6.19 -6.35
N GLU A 92 12.23 7.08 -6.80
CA GLU A 92 12.26 8.51 -6.43
C GLU A 92 13.63 9.17 -6.70
N GLY A 93 14.29 8.75 -7.79
CA GLY A 93 15.62 9.25 -8.18
C GLY A 93 16.81 8.61 -7.46
N SER A 94 16.59 7.83 -6.41
CA SER A 94 17.65 7.15 -5.65
C SER A 94 17.87 5.72 -6.10
N GLN A 95 19.14 5.29 -6.20
CA GLN A 95 19.47 3.90 -6.51
C GLN A 95 19.25 3.02 -5.27
N VAL A 96 18.53 1.91 -5.45
CA VAL A 96 18.15 1.00 -4.37
C VAL A 96 18.37 -0.46 -4.76
N THR A 97 18.57 -1.32 -3.76
CA THR A 97 18.57 -2.78 -3.90
C THR A 97 17.39 -3.44 -3.19
N SER A 98 16.73 -2.68 -2.31
CA SER A 98 15.51 -3.07 -1.61
C SER A 98 14.67 -1.85 -1.30
N LEU A 99 13.37 -2.04 -1.12
CA LEU A 99 12.46 -0.99 -0.67
C LEU A 99 11.41 -1.53 0.29
N GLN A 100 11.05 -0.70 1.25
CA GLN A 100 9.97 -0.97 2.18
C GLN A 100 8.66 -0.41 1.63
N MET A 101 7.63 -1.24 1.62
CA MET A 101 6.33 -0.94 1.03
C MET A 101 5.25 -0.95 2.12
N GLN A 102 4.49 0.14 2.19
CA GLN A 102 3.30 0.20 3.06
C GLN A 102 2.17 -0.73 2.55
N PRO A 103 1.23 -1.14 3.42
CA PRO A 103 0.09 -1.95 3.03
C PRO A 103 -0.72 -1.31 1.90
N ASN A 104 -1.15 -2.12 0.94
CA ASN A 104 -2.01 -1.73 -0.19
C ASN A 104 -1.46 -0.56 -1.03
N LYS A 105 -0.13 -0.37 -1.06
CA LYS A 105 0.53 0.66 -1.87
C LYS A 105 1.20 0.07 -3.10
N ALA A 106 1.25 0.90 -4.14
CA ALA A 106 2.01 0.65 -5.35
C ALA A 106 3.16 1.65 -5.45
N GLN A 107 4.33 1.18 -5.89
CA GLN A 107 5.53 1.97 -6.07
C GLN A 107 6.06 1.75 -7.48
N GLU A 108 6.42 2.84 -8.13
CA GLU A 108 7.09 2.82 -9.41
C GLU A 108 8.59 2.64 -9.22
N ILE A 109 9.18 1.73 -9.99
CA ILE A 109 10.60 1.38 -9.96
C ILE A 109 11.15 1.49 -11.37
N SER A 110 12.09 2.39 -11.56
CA SER A 110 12.86 2.53 -12.79
C SER A 110 14.01 1.52 -12.80
N ILE A 111 14.11 0.76 -13.88
CA ILE A 111 15.12 -0.28 -14.07
C ILE A 111 16.00 0.12 -15.24
N GLU A 112 17.31 0.00 -15.03
CA GLU A 112 18.31 0.24 -16.05
C GLU A 112 19.22 -0.97 -16.13
N ILE A 113 19.31 -1.58 -17.31
CA ILE A 113 20.17 -2.72 -17.60
C ILE A 113 21.22 -2.28 -18.62
N SER A 114 22.50 -2.41 -18.28
CA SER A 114 23.61 -2.18 -19.21
C SER A 114 24.22 -3.51 -19.64
N CYS A 115 24.42 -3.65 -20.94
CA CYS A 115 25.11 -4.81 -21.51
C CYS A 115 26.57 -4.45 -21.82
N PRO A 116 27.50 -5.43 -21.77
CA PRO A 116 28.88 -5.21 -22.18
C PRO A 116 28.95 -5.03 -23.70
N ILE A 117 29.95 -4.29 -24.18
CA ILE A 117 30.15 -4.04 -25.62
C ILE A 117 30.38 -5.31 -26.45
N THR A 118 30.75 -6.41 -25.79
CA THR A 118 30.94 -7.74 -26.38
C THR A 118 29.64 -8.54 -26.49
N ALA A 119 28.50 -8.02 -25.98
CA ALA A 119 27.21 -8.68 -26.08
C ALA A 119 26.77 -8.78 -27.55
N LYS A 120 26.31 -9.97 -27.96
CA LYS A 120 25.82 -10.19 -29.32
C LYS A 120 24.42 -9.59 -29.48
N PRO A 121 24.08 -9.01 -30.65
CA PRO A 121 22.71 -8.59 -30.95
C PRO A 121 21.78 -9.81 -31.01
N ASP A 122 21.04 -10.05 -29.93
CA ASP A 122 20.10 -11.17 -29.79
C ASP A 122 19.02 -10.85 -28.72
N LYS A 123 18.02 -11.71 -28.59
CA LYS A 123 16.97 -11.62 -27.57
C LYS A 123 17.39 -12.33 -26.28
N TYR A 124 17.52 -11.55 -25.21
CA TYR A 124 17.85 -12.06 -23.88
C TYR A 124 16.62 -12.10 -22.97
N LYS A 125 16.38 -13.24 -22.33
CA LYS A 125 15.35 -13.37 -21.29
C LYS A 125 15.97 -13.08 -19.93
N ILE A 126 15.62 -11.92 -19.36
CA ILE A 126 16.13 -11.46 -18.07
C ILE A 126 14.97 -11.45 -17.06
N PRO A 127 14.82 -12.49 -16.23
CA PRO A 127 13.78 -12.49 -15.21
C PRO A 127 14.17 -11.53 -14.08
N VAL A 128 13.27 -10.59 -13.79
CA VAL A 128 13.40 -9.63 -12.68
C VAL A 128 12.32 -9.90 -11.65
N ARG A 129 12.67 -9.87 -10.37
CA ARG A 129 11.82 -10.28 -9.26
C ARG A 129 11.92 -9.30 -8.10
N ALA A 130 10.81 -9.12 -7.40
CA ALA A 130 10.76 -8.52 -6.07
C ALA A 130 10.46 -9.63 -5.06
N ILE A 131 11.38 -9.86 -4.12
CA ILE A 131 11.34 -10.98 -3.16
C ILE A 131 11.15 -10.40 -1.76
N SER A 132 10.13 -10.86 -1.05
CA SER A 132 9.94 -10.57 0.37
C SER A 132 10.10 -11.83 1.21
N PRO A 133 10.54 -11.72 2.48
CA PRO A 133 10.39 -12.82 3.44
C PRO A 133 8.89 -13.15 3.54
N THR A 134 8.55 -14.43 3.44
CA THR A 134 7.17 -14.92 3.60
C THR A 134 6.76 -14.85 5.06
#